data_AF-A0A9Q3PEP2-F1
#
_entry.id   AF-A0A9Q3PEP2-F1
#
_cell.length_a   1.000
_cell.length_b   1.000
_cell.length_c   1.000
_cell.angle_alpha   90.00
_cell.angle_beta   90.00
_cell.angle_gamma   90.00
#
_symmetry.space_group_name_H-M   'P 1'
#
loop_
_entity.id
_entity.type
_entity.pdbx_description
1 polymer ?
#
loop_
_entity_poly.entity_id
_entity_poly.type
_entity_poly.pdbx_seq_one_letter_code
_entity_poly.pdbx_strand_id
1 'polypeptide(L)'
;MITLVLDTGASNHMFNNKHFFDNLHQDVQTSVATGCDKSKLVSKGQGLARLGNLRLLPNSIYVPAQTTNLLALSEIAKNEMQIKRTASKFKIYLDNYTYHSFICAI
;
A
#
# COMPACT_ATOMS: atom_id res chain seq x y z
N MET A 1 -0.18 11.97 10.68
CA MET A 1 -0.43 10.52 10.87
C MET A 1 -0.60 9.92 9.49
N ILE A 2 0.17 8.88 9.14
CA ILE A 2 0.04 8.20 7.85
C ILE A 2 -1.11 7.19 7.98
N THR A 3 -2.12 7.29 7.11
CA THR A 3 -3.20 6.30 7.05
C THR A 3 -2.88 5.27 5.97
N LEU A 4 -2.87 4.00 6.35
CA LEU A 4 -2.69 2.86 5.47
C LEU A 4 -3.94 1.99 5.53
N VAL A 5 -4.45 1.64 4.36
CA VAL A 5 -5.54 0.68 4.20
C VAL A 5 -4.94 -0.63 3.71
N LEU A 6 -5.27 -1.72 4.37
CA LEU A 6 -4.97 -3.06 3.87
C LEU A 6 -6.12 -3.47 2.96
N ASP A 7 -5.81 -3.73 1.69
CA ASP A 7 -6.81 -3.85 0.62
C ASP A 7 -6.64 -5.18 -0.13
N THR A 8 -7.69 -5.99 -0.12
CA THR A 8 -7.76 -7.27 -0.86
C THR A 8 -7.95 -7.09 -2.36
N GLY A 9 -8.55 -5.97 -2.79
CA GLY A 9 -8.81 -5.65 -4.20
C GLY A 9 -7.64 -4.97 -4.91
N ALA A 10 -6.64 -4.50 -4.17
CA ALA A 10 -5.45 -3.88 -4.75
C ALA A 10 -4.46 -4.92 -5.30
N SER A 11 -4.05 -4.75 -6.56
CA SER A 11 -3.01 -5.57 -7.19
C SER A 11 -1.58 -5.13 -6.85
N ASN A 12 -1.40 -3.86 -6.46
CA ASN A 12 -0.11 -3.27 -6.12
C ASN A 12 -0.24 -2.43 -4.84
N HIS A 13 0.86 -2.26 -4.11
CA HIS A 13 0.94 -1.21 -3.11
C HIS A 13 0.88 0.15 -3.80
N MET A 14 0.04 1.05 -3.30
CA MET A 14 -0.17 2.36 -3.90
C MET A 14 0.11 3.44 -2.86
N PHE A 15 1.00 4.37 -3.19
CA PHE A 15 1.35 5.48 -2.30
C PHE A 15 1.08 6.83 -2.95
N ASN A 16 0.57 7.79 -2.17
CA ASN A 16 0.24 9.12 -2.66
C ASN A 16 1.40 10.12 -2.52
N ASN A 17 2.52 9.70 -1.93
CA ASN A 17 3.69 10.53 -1.69
C ASN A 17 4.97 9.82 -2.18
N LYS A 18 5.86 10.56 -2.85
CA LYS A 18 7.14 10.03 -3.33
C LYS A 18 8.11 9.67 -2.20
N HIS A 19 7.95 10.23 -0.99
CA HIS A 19 8.80 9.93 0.16
C HIS A 19 8.73 8.47 0.62
N PHE A 20 7.73 7.71 0.19
CA PHE A 20 7.69 6.27 0.42
C PHE A 20 8.66 5.51 -0.46
N PHE A 21 9.25 6.11 -1.49
CA PHE A 21 10.04 5.40 -2.50
C PHE A 21 11.54 5.64 -2.33
N ASP A 22 12.31 4.55 -2.22
CA ASP A 22 13.77 4.59 -2.29
C ASP A 22 14.22 4.83 -3.74
N ASN A 23 13.47 4.29 -4.70
CA ASN A 23 13.59 4.58 -6.13
C ASN A 23 12.21 4.71 -6.77
N LEU A 24 12.10 5.58 -7.78
CA LEU A 24 10.86 5.82 -8.49
C LEU A 24 11.14 6.09 -9.97
N HIS A 25 10.71 5.18 -10.82
CA HIS A 25 10.77 5.28 -12.28
C HIS A 25 9.51 6.01 -12.77
N GLN A 26 9.64 7.30 -13.09
CA GLN A 26 8.50 8.17 -13.46
C GLN A 26 8.05 8.04 -14.92
N ASP A 27 8.85 7.37 -15.73
CA ASP A 27 8.58 6.96 -17.10
C ASP A 27 7.52 5.84 -17.19
N VAL A 28 7.31 5.09 -16.10
CA VAL A 28 6.29 4.05 -16.00
C VAL A 28 4.98 4.63 -15.47
N GLN A 29 3.99 4.80 -16.36
CA GLN A 29 2.64 5.24 -16.00
C GLN A 29 1.63 4.14 -16.30
N THR A 30 0.68 3.95 -15.39
CA THR A 30 -0.34 2.91 -15.51
C THR A 30 -1.69 3.46 -15.10
N SER A 31 -2.73 3.08 -15.83
CA SER A 31 -4.11 3.36 -15.42
C SER A 31 -4.48 2.50 -14.22
N VAL A 32 -4.90 3.15 -13.14
CA VAL A 32 -5.38 2.51 -11.92
C VAL A 32 -6.91 2.47 -12.00
N ALA A 33 -7.44 1.26 -12.08
CA ALA A 33 -8.87 1.04 -11.91
C ALA A 33 -9.23 1.26 -10.45
N THR A 34 -10.20 2.13 -10.19
CA THR A 34 -10.82 2.25 -8.88
C THR A 34 -12.18 1.55 -8.94
N GLY A 35 -12.63 0.94 -7.84
CA GLY A 35 -13.89 0.20 -7.79
C GLY A 35 -15.16 1.02 -8.07
N CYS A 36 -15.03 2.32 -8.35
CA CYS A 36 -16.10 3.16 -8.89
C CYS A 36 -15.76 3.53 -10.34
N ASP A 37 -16.55 3.02 -11.28
CA ASP A 37 -16.41 3.07 -12.76
C ASP A 37 -16.26 4.47 -13.41
N LYS A 38 -16.10 5.54 -12.64
CA LYS A 38 -16.14 6.93 -13.16
C LYS A 38 -14.84 7.71 -13.04
N SER A 39 -13.84 7.24 -12.30
CA SER A 39 -12.53 7.90 -12.25
C SER A 39 -11.39 6.89 -12.33
N LYS A 40 -10.73 6.83 -13.49
CA LYS A 40 -9.42 6.16 -13.62
C LYS A 40 -8.37 7.09 -13.04
N LEU A 41 -7.68 6.65 -11.99
CA LEU A 41 -6.50 7.34 -11.52
C LEU A 41 -5.31 6.94 -12.42
N VAL A 42 -4.28 7.77 -12.49
CA VAL A 42 -3.07 7.47 -13.26
C VAL A 42 -1.89 7.45 -12.30
N SER A 43 -1.14 6.37 -12.30
CA SER A 43 0.14 6.33 -11.58
C SER A 43 1.15 7.21 -12.31
N LYS A 44 1.98 7.92 -11.53
CA LYS A 44 3.06 8.79 -12.04
C LYS A 44 4.45 8.18 -11.81
N GLY A 45 4.49 6.86 -11.64
CA GLY A 45 5.72 6.10 -11.48
C GLY A 45 5.52 4.76 -10.78
N GLN A 46 6.51 3.88 -10.94
CA GLN A 46 6.61 2.60 -10.24
C GLN A 46 8.01 2.48 -9.62
N GLY A 47 8.12 1.80 -8.49
CA GLY A 47 9.41 1.59 -7.85
C GLY A 47 9.35 0.79 -6.56
N LEU A 48 10.46 0.87 -5.83
CA LEU A 48 10.66 0.22 -4.55
C LEU A 48 10.22 1.16 -3.44
N ALA A 49 9.08 0.85 -2.81
CA ALA A 49 8.63 1.60 -1.65
C ALA A 49 9.17 1.00 -0.35
N ARG A 50 9.21 1.81 0.70
CA ARG A 50 9.66 1.47 2.02
C ARG A 50 8.60 1.82 3.05
N LEU A 51 8.22 0.83 3.85
CA LEU A 51 7.31 1.02 4.97
C LEU A 51 8.12 1.06 6.29
N GLY A 52 8.25 2.27 6.86
CA GLY A 52 9.09 2.50 8.03
C GLY A 52 10.58 2.25 7.72
N ASN A 53 11.33 1.69 8.66
CA ASN A 53 12.75 1.37 8.43
C ASN A 53 12.98 -0.03 7.87
N LEU A 54 11.93 -0.83 7.68
CA LEU A 54 12.04 -2.28 7.82
C LEU A 54 11.66 -3.08 6.58
N ARG A 55 10.65 -2.64 5.80
CA ARG A 55 10.13 -3.46 4.70
C ARG A 55 10.17 -2.75 3.37
N LEU A 56 10.83 -3.40 2.42
CA LEU A 56 10.82 -3.05 1.02
C LEU A 56 9.61 -3.67 0.33
N LEU A 57 8.94 -2.86 -0.47
CA LEU A 57 7.71 -3.20 -1.18
C LEU A 57 7.98 -3.00 -2.68
N PRO A 58 8.47 -4.05 -3.38
CA PRO A 58 8.77 -3.96 -4.80
C PRO A 58 7.49 -3.74 -5.61
N ASN A 59 7.64 -3.22 -6.82
CA ASN A 59 6.51 -2.97 -7.75
C ASN A 59 5.38 -2.11 -7.15
N SER A 60 5.74 -1.21 -6.24
CA SER A 60 4.81 -0.22 -5.68
C SER A 60 4.58 0.89 -6.70
N ILE A 61 3.38 1.45 -6.74
CA ILE A 61 3.02 2.51 -7.70
C ILE A 61 2.73 3.82 -6.98
N TYR A 62 3.18 4.92 -7.58
CA TYR A 62 2.97 6.27 -7.07
C TYR A 62 1.72 6.88 -7.69
N VAL A 63 0.69 7.13 -6.88
CA VAL A 63 -0.62 7.64 -7.34
C VAL A 63 -0.95 8.92 -6.54
N PRO A 64 -0.46 10.11 -6.93
CA PRO A 64 -0.62 11.33 -6.12
C PRO A 64 -2.08 11.76 -5.92
N ALA A 65 -2.97 11.37 -6.83
CA ALA A 65 -4.37 11.75 -6.78
C ALA A 65 -5.20 10.89 -5.80
N GLN A 66 -4.64 9.81 -5.23
CA GLN A 66 -5.36 9.01 -4.24
C GLN A 66 -5.31 9.65 -2.84
N THR A 67 -6.37 9.47 -2.07
CA THR A 67 -6.51 10.08 -0.73
C THR A 67 -5.87 9.25 0.39
N THR A 68 -5.74 7.94 0.21
CA THR A 68 -5.17 7.00 1.19
C THR A 68 -4.10 6.12 0.57
N ASN A 69 -3.13 5.69 1.38
CA ASN A 69 -2.14 4.71 0.92
C ASN A 69 -2.74 3.30 1.03
N LEU A 70 -2.55 2.49 -0.01
CA LEU A 70 -3.10 1.14 -0.09
C LEU A 70 -1.97 0.12 -0.02
N LEU A 71 -2.17 -0.91 0.80
CA LEU A 71 -1.33 -2.08 0.81
C LEU A 71 -2.10 -3.26 0.21
N ALA A 72 -1.65 -3.75 -0.94
CA ALA A 72 -2.12 -4.99 -1.52
C ALA A 72 -1.92 -6.15 -0.54
N LEU A 73 -3.02 -6.71 -0.03
CA LEU A 73 -2.96 -7.83 0.91
C LEU A 73 -2.32 -9.06 0.26
N SER A 74 -2.64 -9.32 -1.00
CA SER A 74 -2.11 -10.44 -1.79
C SER A 74 -0.58 -10.43 -1.87
N GLU A 75 0.04 -9.26 -2.05
CA GLU A 75 1.50 -9.12 -2.07
C GLU A 75 2.12 -9.29 -0.68
N ILE A 76 1.44 -8.83 0.37
CA ILE A 76 1.92 -9.00 1.75
C ILE A 76 1.83 -10.46 2.20
N ALA A 77 0.71 -11.13 1.91
CA ALA A 77 0.40 -12.49 2.33
C ALA A 77 1.29 -13.56 1.67
N LYS A 78 2.05 -13.21 0.63
CA LYS A 78 3.13 -14.07 0.11
C LYS A 78 4.22 -14.34 1.16
N ASN A 79 4.27 -13.55 2.23
CA ASN A 79 5.12 -13.75 3.39
C ASN A 79 4.23 -14.00 4.62
N GLU A 80 4.76 -14.65 5.67
CA GLU A 80 4.02 -14.95 6.90
C GLU A 80 3.51 -13.67 7.58
N MET A 81 2.25 -13.33 7.32
CA MET A 81 1.55 -12.21 7.93
C MET A 81 0.58 -12.70 8.99
N GLN A 82 0.58 -12.05 10.15
CA GLN A 82 -0.48 -12.24 11.15
C GLN A 82 -1.27 -10.95 11.32
N ILE A 83 -2.59 -11.05 11.20
CA ILE A 83 -3.51 -9.96 11.56
C ILE A 83 -4.08 -10.29 12.94
N LYS A 84 -3.87 -9.41 13.92
CA LYS A 84 -4.49 -9.55 15.25
C LYS A 84 -5.39 -8.36 15.52
N ARG A 85 -6.60 -8.64 16.00
CA ARG A 85 -7.50 -7.62 16.53
C ARG A 85 -7.11 -7.31 17.97
N THR A 86 -6.92 -6.03 18.29
CA THR A 86 -6.70 -5.55 19.66
C THR A 86 -7.76 -4.51 20.00
N ALA A 87 -8.68 -4.82 20.91
CA ALA A 87 -9.83 -3.99 21.27
C ALA A 87 -10.59 -3.45 20.03
N SER A 88 -10.35 -2.18 19.67
CA SER A 88 -10.98 -1.46 18.56
C SER A 88 -10.13 -1.33 17.28
N LYS A 89 -8.93 -1.91 17.22
CA LYS A 89 -8.00 -1.76 16.10
C LYS A 89 -7.49 -3.10 15.59
N PHE A 90 -7.09 -3.15 14.32
CA PHE A 90 -6.29 -4.24 13.77
C PHE A 90 -4.81 -3.87 13.81
N LYS A 91 -3.98 -4.82 14.24
CA LYS A 91 -2.52 -4.79 14.13
C LYS A 91 -2.09 -5.83 13.13
N ILE A 92 -1.20 -5.45 12.24
CA ILE A 92 -0.57 -6.38 11.31
C ILE A 92 0.85 -6.61 11.80
N TYR A 93 1.20 -7.89 11.88
CA TYR A 93 2.54 -8.35 12.20
C TYR A 93 3.15 -8.91 10.93
N LEU A 94 4.27 -8.32 10.53
CA LEU A 94 5.04 -8.72 9.37
C LEU A 94 6.46 -9.01 9.83
N ASP A 95 6.95 -10.22 9.59
CA ASP A 95 8.36 -10.60 9.82
C ASP A 95 8.86 -10.22 11.23
N ASN A 96 8.03 -10.46 12.27
CA ASN A 96 8.23 -10.09 13.68
C ASN A 96 8.10 -8.61 14.06
N TYR A 97 7.74 -7.72 13.13
CA TYR A 97 7.51 -6.30 13.41
C TYR A 97 6.03 -5.95 13.52
N THR A 98 5.71 -5.03 14.44
CA THR A 98 4.32 -4.60 14.70
C THR A 98 4.02 -3.31 13.97
N TYR A 99 2.98 -3.32 13.13
CA TYR A 99 2.43 -2.13 12.53
C TYR A 99 1.12 -1.75 13.23
N HIS A 100 1.07 -0.51 13.70
CA HIS A 100 -0.01 -0.02 14.55
C HIS A 100 -1.03 0.73 13.69
N SER A 101 -2.19 0.10 13.47
CA SER A 101 -3.41 0.65 12.87
C SER A 101 -3.49 0.59 11.34
N PHE A 102 -4.24 -0.39 10.85
CA PHE A 102 -4.79 -0.37 9.48
C PHE A 102 -6.30 -0.34 9.56
N ILE A 103 -6.90 0.30 8.57
CA ILE A 103 -8.31 0.10 8.27
C ILE A 103 -8.34 -1.01 7.23
N CYS A 104 -9.06 -2.09 7.52
CA CYS A 104 -9.39 -3.09 6.51
C CYS A 104 -10.58 -2.56 5.72
N ALA A 105 -10.42 -2.37 4.42
CA ALA A 105 -11.52 -2.11 3.50
C ALA A 105 -11.80 -3.39 2.70
N ILE A 106 -13.08 -3.63 2.41
CA ILE A 106 -13.57 -4.76 1.60
C ILE A 106 -13.82 -4.23 0.19
#